data_AF-A0AAQ4E4K3-F1
#
_entry.id   AF-A0AAQ4E4K3-F1
#
_cell.length_a   1.000
_cell.length_b   1.000
_cell.length_c   1.000
_cell.angle_alpha   90.00
_cell.angle_beta   90.00
_cell.angle_gamma   90.00
#
_symmetry.space_group_name_H-M   'P 1'
#
loop_
_entity.id
_entity.type
_entity.pdbx_description
1 polymer ?
#
loop_
_entity_poly.entity_id
_entity_poly.type
_entity_poly.pdbx_seq_one_letter_code
_entity_poly.pdbx_strand_id
1 'polypeptide(L)'
;MATDTAFKTGGQVDGIVAALVESLGDKQDSVCRAVTHSLQVIGNRWPNLVLSCCHDYVSTESKLSASHRSLLFSVMHEVCKESVDKLDKTLLSNVCKTTIEEMTRAKEVATDNVLCGIVIALGRQHPHETMELVQAKFQPGSMPHPLVLETLAGLALANPFGIMPFLKALLGTMLPMLSGARSEQLKWAMAYALGRFSEAIVEYLSNIEKAPDPSVQKASFATEIVSAFDFLLANWLLAREAKVRAESAVTLGYMAQLLSKPKLEEHLPKLLLSLVVLHRKQHDCFSVSKVKKFTNKDYLYGNIVKVVDLC
;
A
#
# COMPACT_ATOMS: atom_id res chain seq x y z
N MET A 1 26.10 -12.04 -10.32
CA MET A 1 26.90 -12.56 -9.20
C MET A 1 25.94 -12.78 -8.05
N ALA A 2 25.57 -14.04 -7.81
CA ALA A 2 24.73 -14.41 -6.68
C ALA A 2 25.57 -14.23 -5.41
N THR A 3 25.16 -13.35 -4.51
CA THR A 3 25.66 -13.39 -3.13
C THR A 3 24.87 -14.49 -2.43
N ASP A 4 25.28 -15.72 -2.73
CA ASP A 4 24.93 -16.94 -2.04
C ASP A 4 25.41 -16.85 -0.59
N THR A 5 24.48 -16.74 0.35
CA THR A 5 24.42 -17.59 1.55
C THR A 5 23.31 -17.08 2.45
N ALA A 6 22.34 -17.95 2.75
CA ALA A 6 21.44 -17.74 3.87
C ALA A 6 22.25 -17.37 5.12
N PHE A 7 21.76 -16.40 5.89
CA PHE A 7 22.40 -15.99 7.14
C PHE A 7 22.49 -17.21 8.05
N LYS A 8 23.65 -17.48 8.62
CA LYS A 8 23.86 -18.60 9.54
C LYS A 8 24.20 -18.09 10.93
N THR A 9 23.67 -18.77 11.93
CA THR A 9 24.04 -18.57 13.33
C THR A 9 25.25 -19.43 13.73
N GLY A 10 25.58 -20.46 12.94
CA GLY A 10 26.59 -21.46 13.26
C GLY A 10 26.10 -22.53 14.24
N GLY A 11 24.79 -22.54 14.55
CA GLY A 11 24.17 -23.42 15.53
C GLY A 11 23.18 -24.40 14.92
N GLN A 12 22.62 -25.29 15.76
CA GLN A 12 21.62 -26.28 15.34
C GLN A 12 20.35 -25.65 14.74
N VAL A 13 20.04 -24.39 15.10
CA VAL A 13 18.87 -23.68 14.59
C VAL A 13 18.92 -23.48 13.08
N ASP A 14 20.10 -23.39 12.47
CA ASP A 14 20.24 -23.23 11.02
C ASP A 14 19.63 -24.43 10.27
N GLY A 15 19.94 -25.65 10.72
CA GLY A 15 19.39 -26.88 10.15
C GLY A 15 17.90 -27.06 10.43
N ILE A 16 17.44 -26.63 11.61
CA ILE A 16 16.02 -26.66 11.98
C ILE A 16 15.21 -25.74 11.05
N VAL A 17 15.67 -24.51 10.82
CA VAL A 17 14.97 -23.55 9.97
C VAL A 17 14.90 -24.06 8.53
N ALA A 18 15.99 -24.58 7.98
CA ALA A 18 16.00 -25.16 6.62
C ALA A 18 14.96 -26.28 6.47
N ALA A 19 14.95 -27.24 7.41
CA ALA A 19 13.98 -28.35 7.40
C ALA A 19 12.53 -27.88 7.54
N LEU A 20 12.28 -26.86 8.38
CA LEU A 20 10.95 -26.26 8.53
C LEU A 20 10.49 -25.55 7.26
N VAL A 21 11.37 -24.80 6.58
CA VAL A 21 11.05 -24.11 5.32
C VAL A 21 10.67 -25.11 4.22
N GLU A 22 11.39 -26.23 4.11
CA GLU A 22 11.07 -27.32 3.19
C GLU A 22 9.72 -27.98 3.52
N SER A 23 9.45 -28.17 4.82
CA SER A 23 8.22 -28.83 5.31
C SER A 23 6.98 -27.93 5.28
N LEU A 24 7.11 -26.64 4.96
CA LEU A 24 6.01 -25.67 4.96
C LEU A 24 4.96 -25.99 3.87
N GLY A 25 5.34 -26.74 2.84
CA GLY A 25 4.47 -27.20 1.76
C GLY A 25 3.82 -28.57 1.97
N ASP A 26 3.67 -29.04 3.22
CA ASP A 26 3.09 -30.35 3.53
C ASP A 26 1.62 -30.47 3.07
N LYS A 27 1.14 -31.71 2.91
CA LYS A 27 -0.24 -32.00 2.52
C LYS A 27 -1.23 -31.76 3.66
N GLN A 28 -0.79 -31.80 4.91
CA GLN A 28 -1.63 -31.62 6.09
C GLN A 28 -1.61 -30.17 6.58
N ASP A 29 -2.77 -29.49 6.57
CA ASP A 29 -2.92 -28.10 7.05
C ASP A 29 -2.44 -27.91 8.50
N SER A 30 -2.64 -28.91 9.36
CA SER A 30 -2.16 -28.89 10.75
C SER A 30 -0.64 -28.80 10.84
N VAL A 31 0.09 -29.52 9.97
CA VAL A 31 1.54 -29.48 9.89
C VAL A 31 1.98 -28.11 9.38
N CYS A 32 1.40 -27.64 8.27
CA CYS A 32 1.72 -26.32 7.71
C CYS A 32 1.54 -25.20 8.74
N ARG A 33 0.46 -25.23 9.53
CA ARG A 33 0.22 -24.27 10.62
C ARG A 33 1.25 -24.35 11.74
N ALA A 34 1.57 -25.55 12.20
CA ALA A 34 2.56 -25.75 13.25
C ALA A 34 3.96 -25.30 12.81
N VAL A 35 4.34 -25.61 11.57
CA VAL A 35 5.61 -25.19 10.95
C VAL A 35 5.64 -23.66 10.78
N THR A 36 4.57 -23.07 10.25
CA THR A 36 4.44 -21.60 10.09
C THR A 36 4.63 -20.89 11.42
N HIS A 37 3.89 -21.32 12.46
CA HIS A 37 4.02 -20.75 13.79
C HIS A 37 5.43 -20.91 14.36
N SER A 38 6.05 -22.09 14.18
CA SER A 38 7.42 -22.33 14.64
C SER A 38 8.43 -21.41 13.97
N LEU A 39 8.32 -21.22 12.65
CA LEU A 39 9.17 -20.29 11.90
C LEU A 39 8.97 -18.84 12.35
N GLN A 40 7.74 -18.42 12.64
CA GLN A 40 7.46 -17.07 13.17
C GLN A 40 8.10 -16.86 14.55
N VAL A 41 7.98 -17.83 15.45
CA VAL A 41 8.60 -17.77 16.79
C VAL A 41 10.13 -17.72 16.69
N ILE A 42 10.73 -18.53 15.82
CA ILE A 42 12.19 -18.50 15.59
C ILE A 42 12.59 -17.15 14.95
N GLY A 43 11.80 -16.66 13.99
CA GLY A 43 12.05 -15.41 13.26
C GLY A 43 12.04 -14.18 14.15
N ASN A 44 11.25 -14.16 15.22
CA ASN A 44 11.29 -13.08 16.21
C ASN A 44 12.63 -12.99 16.96
N ARG A 45 13.36 -14.11 17.05
CA ARG A 45 14.68 -14.17 17.69
C ARG A 45 15.83 -14.06 16.67
N TRP A 46 15.67 -14.68 15.51
CA TRP A 46 16.69 -14.75 14.45
C TRP A 46 16.10 -14.32 13.09
N PRO A 47 15.73 -13.05 12.94
CA PRO A 47 14.95 -12.59 11.78
C PRO A 47 15.73 -12.71 10.46
N ASN A 48 17.04 -12.39 10.48
CA ASN A 48 17.89 -12.51 9.30
C ASN A 48 18.03 -13.96 8.81
N LEU A 49 18.15 -14.93 9.73
CA LEU A 49 18.21 -16.36 9.40
C LEU A 49 16.91 -16.81 8.72
N VAL A 50 15.76 -16.58 9.36
CA VAL A 50 14.47 -17.05 8.82
C VAL A 50 14.13 -16.37 7.51
N LEU A 51 14.28 -15.04 7.41
CA LEU A 51 13.99 -14.32 6.18
C LEU A 51 14.90 -14.72 5.03
N SER A 52 16.20 -14.88 5.26
CA SER A 52 17.12 -15.32 4.21
C SER A 52 16.85 -16.76 3.76
N CYS A 53 16.57 -17.68 4.69
CA CYS A 53 16.16 -19.04 4.32
C CYS A 53 14.88 -19.05 3.49
N CYS A 54 13.84 -18.31 3.88
CA CYS A 54 12.61 -18.21 3.09
C CYS A 54 12.86 -17.56 1.73
N HIS A 55 13.61 -16.45 1.68
CA HIS A 55 13.95 -15.73 0.46
C HIS A 55 14.73 -16.62 -0.52
N ASP A 56 15.76 -17.30 -0.04
CA ASP A 56 16.61 -18.15 -0.86
C ASP A 56 15.81 -19.34 -1.40
N TYR A 57 14.93 -19.93 -0.59
CA TYR A 57 14.04 -21.00 -1.04
C TYR A 57 13.08 -20.52 -2.14
N VAL A 58 12.46 -19.34 -1.98
CA VAL A 58 11.59 -18.72 -2.99
C VAL A 58 12.32 -18.42 -4.31
N SER A 59 13.62 -18.11 -4.22
CA SER A 59 14.45 -17.68 -5.35
C SER A 59 15.12 -18.84 -6.09
N THR A 60 15.44 -19.93 -5.39
CA THR A 60 16.17 -21.08 -5.94
C THR A 60 15.24 -22.18 -6.44
N GLU A 61 14.10 -22.41 -5.77
CA GLU A 61 13.23 -23.52 -6.10
C GLU A 61 12.31 -23.20 -7.28
N SER A 62 12.55 -23.89 -8.40
CA SER A 62 11.85 -23.67 -9.67
C SER A 62 10.41 -24.18 -9.69
N LYS A 63 10.05 -25.12 -8.79
CA LYS A 63 8.72 -25.77 -8.77
C LYS A 63 8.03 -25.67 -7.41
N LEU A 64 7.95 -24.46 -6.87
CA LEU A 64 7.13 -24.15 -5.69
C LEU A 64 5.64 -24.19 -6.02
N SER A 65 4.85 -24.92 -5.21
CA SER A 65 3.39 -24.84 -5.29
C SER A 65 2.89 -23.46 -4.83
N ALA A 66 1.74 -23.01 -5.34
CA ALA A 66 1.15 -21.72 -4.94
C ALA A 66 0.88 -21.64 -3.43
N SER A 67 0.43 -22.74 -2.83
CA SER A 67 0.19 -22.85 -1.38
C SER A 67 1.48 -22.66 -0.57
N HIS A 68 2.55 -23.39 -0.93
CA HIS A 68 3.84 -23.29 -0.23
C HIS A 68 4.43 -21.88 -0.37
N ARG A 69 4.37 -21.31 -1.58
CA ARG A 69 4.83 -19.95 -1.85
C ARG A 69 4.08 -18.91 -1.01
N SER A 70 2.75 -19.03 -0.93
CA SER A 70 1.88 -18.19 -0.09
C SER A 70 2.25 -18.27 1.40
N LEU A 71 2.51 -19.47 1.91
CA LEU A 71 2.93 -19.67 3.30
C LEU A 71 4.32 -19.07 3.58
N LEU A 72 5.27 -19.18 2.64
CA LEU A 72 6.60 -18.57 2.78
C LEU A 72 6.50 -17.05 2.92
N PHE A 73 5.74 -16.39 2.04
CA PHE A 73 5.50 -14.96 2.16
C PHE A 73 4.74 -14.60 3.45
N SER A 74 3.84 -15.46 3.93
CA SER A 74 3.14 -15.24 5.21
C SER A 74 4.08 -15.28 6.41
N VAL A 75 5.06 -16.19 6.42
CA VAL A 75 6.13 -16.21 7.42
C VAL A 75 6.98 -14.95 7.31
N MET A 76 7.43 -14.61 6.09
CA MET A 76 8.25 -13.43 5.87
C MET A 76 7.56 -12.13 6.31
N HIS A 77 6.26 -12.01 6.04
CA HIS A 77 5.46 -10.87 6.48
C HIS A 77 5.44 -10.70 8.00
N GLU A 78 5.21 -11.77 8.75
CA GLU A 78 5.18 -11.67 10.22
C GLU A 78 6.57 -11.31 10.77
N VAL A 79 7.64 -11.90 10.23
CA VAL A 79 9.01 -11.57 10.67
C VAL A 79 9.38 -10.12 10.34
N CYS A 80 9.04 -9.64 9.15
CA CYS A 80 9.25 -8.23 8.77
C CYS A 80 8.44 -7.30 9.67
N LYS A 81 7.19 -7.64 9.99
CA LYS A 81 6.32 -6.81 10.83
C LYS A 81 6.85 -6.66 12.27
N GLU A 82 7.40 -7.73 12.84
CA GLU A 82 7.82 -7.77 14.26
C GLU A 82 9.31 -7.44 14.49
N SER A 83 10.16 -7.47 13.46
CA SER A 83 11.62 -7.39 13.64
C SER A 83 12.37 -6.68 12.51
N VAL A 84 11.72 -5.73 11.81
CA VAL A 84 12.34 -4.94 10.72
C VAL A 84 13.61 -4.19 11.18
N ASP A 85 13.65 -3.75 12.44
CA ASP A 85 14.75 -2.98 13.04
C ASP A 85 16.07 -3.75 13.13
N LYS A 86 16.01 -5.08 13.08
CA LYS A 86 17.15 -5.99 13.21
C LYS A 86 17.64 -6.53 11.87
N LEU A 87 17.02 -6.13 10.76
CA LEU A 87 17.33 -6.69 9.46
C LEU A 87 18.61 -6.11 8.88
N ASP A 88 19.41 -6.98 8.26
CA ASP A 88 20.51 -6.57 7.41
C ASP A 88 19.97 -5.82 6.18
N LYS A 89 20.64 -4.72 5.81
CA LYS A 89 20.21 -3.85 4.70
C LYS A 89 20.19 -4.58 3.36
N THR A 90 21.18 -5.44 3.11
CA THR A 90 21.27 -6.20 1.86
C THR A 90 20.12 -7.20 1.77
N LEU A 91 19.84 -7.90 2.87
CA LEU A 91 18.72 -8.83 2.96
C LEU A 91 17.38 -8.11 2.76
N LEU A 92 17.18 -6.96 3.39
CA LEU A 92 15.99 -6.13 3.21
C LEU A 92 15.78 -5.76 1.74
N SER A 93 16.83 -5.27 1.08
CA SER A 93 16.79 -4.89 -0.34
C SER A 93 16.40 -6.08 -1.23
N ASN A 94 16.97 -7.27 -0.97
CA ASN A 94 16.69 -8.49 -1.71
C ASN A 94 15.25 -8.97 -1.49
N VAL A 95 14.80 -9.05 -0.23
CA VAL A 95 13.41 -9.41 0.12
C VAL A 95 12.43 -8.44 -0.52
N CYS A 96 12.70 -7.14 -0.48
CA CYS A 96 11.85 -6.12 -1.10
C CYS A 96 11.73 -6.34 -2.62
N LYS A 97 12.85 -6.52 -3.32
CA LYS A 97 12.88 -6.79 -4.77
C LYS A 97 12.08 -8.04 -5.13
N THR A 98 12.36 -9.16 -4.46
CA THR A 98 11.70 -10.44 -4.70
C THR A 98 10.18 -10.36 -4.42
N THR A 99 9.78 -9.63 -3.38
CA THR A 99 8.36 -9.41 -3.07
C THR A 99 7.67 -8.55 -4.13
N ILE A 100 8.31 -7.47 -4.59
CA ILE A 100 7.78 -6.61 -5.66
C ILE A 100 7.64 -7.39 -6.98
N GLU A 101 8.62 -8.24 -7.31
CA GLU A 101 8.54 -9.11 -8.48
C GLU A 101 7.37 -10.10 -8.35
N GLU A 102 7.14 -10.64 -7.16
CA GLU A 102 6.01 -11.52 -6.89
C GLU A 102 4.67 -10.82 -7.07
N MET A 103 4.52 -9.58 -6.57
CA MET A 103 3.30 -8.78 -6.76
C MET A 103 2.92 -8.64 -8.24
N THR A 104 3.90 -8.53 -9.12
CA THR A 104 3.66 -8.37 -10.57
C THR A 104 3.45 -9.70 -11.31
N ARG A 105 3.72 -10.83 -10.64
CA ARG A 105 3.60 -12.18 -11.19
C ARG A 105 2.31 -12.88 -10.72
N ALA A 106 1.93 -12.67 -9.47
CA ALA A 106 0.82 -13.35 -8.82
C ALA A 106 -0.51 -13.01 -9.51
N LYS A 107 -1.27 -14.04 -9.87
CA LYS A 107 -2.66 -13.92 -10.33
C LYS A 107 -3.66 -14.16 -9.20
N GLU A 108 -3.18 -14.54 -8.02
CA GLU A 108 -3.99 -14.94 -6.88
C GLU A 108 -4.13 -13.79 -5.87
N VAL A 109 -5.37 -13.34 -5.67
CA VAL A 109 -5.71 -12.22 -4.78
C VAL A 109 -5.44 -12.53 -3.30
N ALA A 110 -5.29 -13.80 -2.93
CA ALA A 110 -5.21 -14.24 -1.53
C ALA A 110 -3.94 -13.75 -0.81
N THR A 111 -2.85 -13.50 -1.54
CA THR A 111 -1.56 -13.09 -0.97
C THR A 111 -1.29 -11.59 -1.10
N ASP A 112 -2.15 -10.84 -1.80
CA ASP A 112 -1.98 -9.41 -2.09
C ASP A 112 -1.66 -8.59 -0.84
N ASN A 113 -2.47 -8.75 0.21
CA ASN A 113 -2.27 -8.05 1.49
C ASN A 113 -0.96 -8.42 2.18
N VAL A 114 -0.52 -9.67 2.04
CA VAL A 114 0.73 -10.18 2.63
C VAL A 114 1.92 -9.56 1.93
N LEU A 115 1.91 -9.56 0.59
CA LEU A 115 2.98 -8.97 -0.22
C LEU A 115 3.08 -7.47 0.04
N CYS A 116 1.97 -6.74 0.00
CA CYS A 116 1.94 -5.31 0.32
C CYS A 116 2.44 -5.06 1.75
N GLY A 117 1.98 -5.88 2.70
CA GLY A 117 2.37 -5.81 4.11
C GLY A 117 3.87 -5.95 4.34
N ILE A 118 4.54 -6.86 3.63
CA ILE A 118 6.01 -7.00 3.68
C ILE A 118 6.68 -5.68 3.28
N VAL A 119 6.38 -5.17 2.09
CA VAL A 119 7.05 -3.97 1.57
C VAL A 119 6.75 -2.75 2.46
N ILE A 120 5.52 -2.62 2.95
CA ILE A 120 5.13 -1.56 3.89
C ILE A 120 5.90 -1.68 5.21
N ALA A 121 6.05 -2.90 5.76
CA ALA A 121 6.82 -3.13 6.98
C ALA A 121 8.28 -2.71 6.81
N LEU A 122 8.92 -3.07 5.68
CA LEU A 122 10.28 -2.65 5.35
C LEU A 122 10.40 -1.12 5.22
N GLY A 123 9.44 -0.48 4.56
CA GLY A 123 9.42 0.97 4.35
C GLY A 123 9.15 1.81 5.60
N ARG A 124 8.64 1.21 6.69
CA ARG A 124 8.55 1.91 7.99
C ARG A 124 9.92 2.28 8.54
N GLN A 125 10.89 1.37 8.41
CA GLN A 125 12.24 1.56 8.91
C GLN A 125 13.17 2.18 7.85
N HIS A 126 13.01 1.77 6.59
CA HIS A 126 13.86 2.19 5.47
C HIS A 126 13.03 2.79 4.32
N PRO A 127 12.35 3.94 4.54
CA PRO A 127 11.40 4.50 3.58
C PRO A 127 12.05 4.84 2.24
N HIS A 128 13.19 5.54 2.22
CA HIS A 128 13.82 5.98 0.98
C HIS A 128 14.24 4.80 0.09
N GLU A 129 14.97 3.82 0.64
CA GLU A 129 15.43 2.64 -0.11
C GLU A 129 14.23 1.81 -0.61
N THR A 130 13.22 1.61 0.23
CA THR A 130 12.01 0.88 -0.16
C THR A 130 11.25 1.62 -1.27
N MET A 131 11.13 2.94 -1.16
CA MET A 131 10.46 3.78 -2.15
C MET A 131 11.16 3.76 -3.51
N GLU A 132 12.48 3.81 -3.55
CA GLU A 132 13.26 3.71 -4.80
C GLU A 132 12.96 2.39 -5.53
N LEU A 133 12.88 1.28 -4.79
CA LEU A 133 12.59 -0.04 -5.35
C LEU A 133 11.15 -0.15 -5.88
N VAL A 134 10.16 0.37 -5.15
CA VAL A 134 8.75 0.34 -5.58
C VAL A 134 8.52 1.29 -6.75
N GLN A 135 9.10 2.50 -6.70
CA GLN A 135 9.00 3.50 -7.76
C GLN A 135 9.60 2.99 -9.08
N ALA A 136 10.64 2.15 -9.04
CA ALA A 136 11.20 1.53 -10.25
C ALA A 136 10.15 0.68 -11.03
N LYS A 137 9.08 0.20 -10.38
CA LYS A 137 7.95 -0.48 -11.04
C LYS A 137 6.80 0.45 -11.42
N PHE A 138 6.88 1.73 -11.08
CA PHE A 138 5.88 2.75 -11.40
C PHE A 138 6.50 3.86 -12.25
N GLN A 139 6.61 3.58 -13.56
CA GLN A 139 7.27 4.46 -14.52
C GLN A 139 6.25 5.11 -15.49
N PRO A 140 6.51 6.33 -15.97
CA PRO A 140 5.66 6.98 -16.97
C PRO A 140 5.45 6.12 -18.22
N GLY A 141 4.25 6.15 -18.78
CA GLY A 141 3.93 5.52 -20.08
C GLY A 141 3.57 4.03 -20.04
N SER A 142 3.69 3.35 -18.90
CA SER A 142 3.26 1.95 -18.73
C SER A 142 2.31 1.80 -17.55
N MET A 143 1.13 1.21 -17.77
CA MET A 143 0.13 1.06 -16.70
C MET A 143 0.66 0.18 -15.54
N PRO A 144 0.57 0.63 -14.28
CA PRO A 144 1.10 -0.13 -13.15
C PRO A 144 0.19 -1.30 -12.81
N HIS A 145 0.80 -2.28 -12.14
CA HIS A 145 0.04 -3.32 -11.45
C HIS A 145 -0.72 -2.71 -10.25
N PRO A 146 -1.99 -3.08 -9.99
CA PRO A 146 -2.75 -2.56 -8.85
C PRO A 146 -2.03 -2.67 -7.50
N LEU A 147 -1.35 -3.79 -7.23
CA LEU A 147 -0.60 -3.98 -5.99
C LEU A 147 0.57 -3.02 -5.80
N VAL A 148 1.19 -2.55 -6.89
CA VAL A 148 2.24 -1.53 -6.79
C VAL A 148 1.62 -0.22 -6.29
N LEU A 149 0.44 0.14 -6.79
CA LEU A 149 -0.30 1.32 -6.32
C LEU A 149 -0.76 1.18 -4.86
N GLU A 150 -1.31 0.03 -4.49
CA GLU A 150 -1.73 -0.25 -3.12
C GLU A 150 -0.55 -0.22 -2.14
N THR A 151 0.63 -0.71 -2.56
CA THR A 151 1.86 -0.65 -1.78
C THR A 151 2.35 0.78 -1.60
N LEU A 152 2.39 1.58 -2.68
CA LEU A 152 2.74 3.01 -2.60
C LEU A 152 1.79 3.77 -1.65
N ALA A 153 0.49 3.48 -1.74
CA ALA A 153 -0.53 4.06 -0.87
C ALA A 153 -0.29 3.68 0.60
N GLY A 154 0.00 2.40 0.87
CA GLY A 154 0.29 1.92 2.21
C GLY A 154 1.59 2.49 2.79
N LEU A 155 2.62 2.68 1.97
CA LEU A 155 3.87 3.36 2.37
C LEU A 155 3.60 4.81 2.75
N ALA A 156 2.80 5.54 1.96
CA ALA A 156 2.43 6.92 2.25
C ALA A 156 1.71 7.06 3.60
N LEU A 157 0.83 6.10 3.95
CA LEU A 157 0.18 6.06 5.27
C LEU A 157 1.12 5.66 6.40
N ALA A 158 2.01 4.70 6.15
CA ALA A 158 2.87 4.16 7.19
C ALA A 158 4.00 5.13 7.55
N ASN A 159 4.44 5.99 6.63
CA ASN A 159 5.54 6.91 6.85
C ASN A 159 5.40 8.25 6.08
N PRO A 160 4.40 9.10 6.39
CA PRO A 160 4.15 10.34 5.64
C PRO A 160 5.38 11.25 5.50
N PHE A 161 6.22 11.33 6.54
CA PHE A 161 7.46 12.11 6.51
C PHE A 161 8.51 11.52 5.57
N GLY A 162 8.74 10.21 5.63
CA GLY A 162 9.73 9.53 4.78
C GLY A 162 9.33 9.48 3.30
N ILE A 163 8.02 9.48 2.99
CA ILE A 163 7.56 9.39 1.61
C ILE A 163 7.38 10.78 0.96
N MET A 164 7.29 11.86 1.74
CA MET A 164 7.03 13.22 1.23
C MET A 164 7.91 13.63 0.04
N PRO A 165 9.24 13.39 0.03
CA PRO A 165 10.10 13.76 -1.10
C PRO A 165 9.69 13.14 -2.44
N PHE A 166 8.97 12.01 -2.43
CA PHE A 166 8.55 11.29 -3.63
C PHE A 166 7.15 11.69 -4.12
N LEU A 167 6.28 12.21 -3.25
CA LEU A 167 4.84 12.33 -3.53
C LEU A 167 4.54 13.20 -4.75
N LYS A 168 5.30 14.29 -4.96
CA LYS A 168 5.10 15.16 -6.13
C LYS A 168 5.36 14.42 -7.44
N ALA A 169 6.45 13.65 -7.51
CA ALA A 169 6.79 12.86 -8.68
C ALA A 169 5.79 11.72 -8.92
N LEU A 170 5.31 11.07 -7.86
CA LEU A 170 4.30 10.01 -7.96
C LEU A 170 2.97 10.55 -8.50
N LEU A 171 2.51 11.69 -7.97
CA LEU A 171 1.31 12.37 -8.45
C LEU A 171 1.45 12.75 -9.93
N GLY A 172 2.55 13.42 -10.30
CA GLY A 172 2.83 13.82 -11.69
C GLY A 172 2.90 12.64 -12.66
N THR A 173 3.46 11.50 -12.22
CA THR A 173 3.51 10.27 -13.02
C THR A 173 2.12 9.67 -13.23
N MET A 174 1.26 9.70 -12.21
CA MET A 174 -0.05 9.04 -12.25
C MET A 174 -1.08 9.78 -13.12
N LEU A 175 -1.06 11.11 -13.13
CA LEU A 175 -2.03 11.95 -13.83
C LEU A 175 -2.28 11.57 -15.30
N PRO A 176 -1.25 11.46 -16.17
CA PRO A 176 -1.47 11.10 -17.57
C PRO A 176 -2.01 9.68 -17.76
N MET A 177 -1.95 8.83 -16.74
CA MET A 177 -2.34 7.42 -16.80
C MET A 177 -3.80 7.19 -16.40
N LEU A 178 -4.43 8.16 -15.73
CA LEU A 178 -5.79 8.02 -15.19
C LEU A 178 -6.82 7.71 -16.27
N SER A 179 -6.75 8.39 -17.42
CA SER A 179 -7.64 8.14 -18.56
C SER A 179 -7.40 6.79 -19.23
N GLY A 180 -6.20 6.21 -19.06
CA GLY A 180 -5.82 4.90 -19.59
C GLY A 180 -6.29 3.71 -18.74
N ALA A 181 -6.80 3.94 -17.53
CA ALA A 181 -7.24 2.86 -16.63
C ALA A 181 -8.52 2.18 -17.13
N ARG A 182 -8.37 0.96 -17.69
CA ARG A 182 -9.48 0.20 -18.28
C ARG A 182 -10.26 -0.65 -17.28
N SER A 183 -9.56 -1.30 -16.34
CA SER A 183 -10.20 -2.20 -15.37
C SER A 183 -10.69 -1.44 -14.13
N GLU A 184 -11.81 -1.86 -13.55
CA GLU A 184 -12.35 -1.23 -12.34
C GLU A 184 -11.40 -1.40 -11.14
N GLN A 185 -10.67 -2.52 -11.05
CA GLN A 185 -9.63 -2.73 -10.03
C GLN A 185 -8.54 -1.66 -10.13
N LEU A 186 -8.08 -1.35 -11.35
CA LEU A 186 -7.03 -0.35 -11.55
C LEU A 186 -7.52 1.07 -11.29
N LYS A 187 -8.75 1.40 -11.71
CA LYS A 187 -9.39 2.68 -11.34
C LYS A 187 -9.49 2.85 -9.83
N TRP A 188 -9.94 1.80 -9.13
CA TRP A 188 -10.01 1.80 -7.67
C TRP A 188 -8.62 1.98 -7.05
N ALA A 189 -7.61 1.21 -7.47
CA ALA A 189 -6.26 1.31 -6.94
C ALA A 189 -5.61 2.69 -7.18
N MET A 190 -5.85 3.31 -8.35
CA MET A 190 -5.40 4.67 -8.65
C MET A 190 -6.11 5.70 -7.78
N ALA A 191 -7.44 5.61 -7.63
CA ALA A 191 -8.19 6.49 -6.75
C ALA A 191 -7.72 6.36 -5.29
N TYR A 192 -7.53 5.13 -4.82
CA TYR A 192 -7.02 4.82 -3.48
C TYR A 192 -5.63 5.43 -3.26
N ALA A 193 -4.68 5.21 -4.18
CA ALA A 193 -3.34 5.77 -4.07
C ALA A 193 -3.32 7.30 -4.05
N LEU A 194 -4.07 7.94 -4.95
CA LEU A 194 -4.24 9.41 -4.95
C LEU A 194 -4.80 9.94 -3.63
N GLY A 195 -5.76 9.22 -3.04
CA GLY A 195 -6.36 9.55 -1.75
C GLY A 195 -5.33 9.48 -0.62
N ARG A 196 -4.55 8.40 -0.56
CA ARG A 196 -3.52 8.22 0.47
C ARG A 196 -2.32 9.15 0.32
N PHE A 197 -1.95 9.51 -0.90
CA PHE A 197 -0.96 10.57 -1.12
C PHE A 197 -1.47 11.91 -0.61
N SER A 198 -2.74 12.23 -0.89
CA SER A 198 -3.35 13.47 -0.40
C SER A 198 -3.43 13.48 1.14
N GLU A 199 -3.82 12.37 1.75
CA GLU A 199 -3.85 12.23 3.21
C GLU A 199 -2.45 12.38 3.82
N ALA A 200 -1.42 11.76 3.24
CA ALA A 200 -0.05 11.91 3.71
C ALA A 200 0.46 13.36 3.61
N ILE A 201 0.08 14.10 2.57
CA ILE A 201 0.37 15.54 2.47
C ILE A 201 -0.33 16.34 3.56
N VAL A 202 -1.62 16.07 3.81
CA VAL A 202 -2.37 16.72 4.90
C VAL A 202 -1.71 16.43 6.25
N GLU A 203 -1.33 15.19 6.53
CA GLU A 203 -0.68 14.79 7.77
C GLU A 203 0.69 15.46 7.94
N TYR A 204 1.49 15.50 6.88
CA TYR A 204 2.78 16.19 6.87
C TYR A 204 2.64 17.68 7.20
N LEU A 205 1.73 18.38 6.51
CA LEU A 205 1.48 19.81 6.71
C LEU A 205 0.89 20.10 8.09
N SER A 206 0.05 19.21 8.62
CA SER A 206 -0.53 19.34 9.96
C SER A 206 0.52 19.17 11.07
N ASN A 207 1.64 18.52 10.77
CA ASN A 207 2.74 18.28 11.70
C ASN A 207 4.06 18.92 11.21
N ILE A 208 3.97 20.03 10.47
CA ILE A 208 5.10 20.66 9.77
C ILE A 208 6.26 21.03 10.70
N GLU A 209 5.97 21.32 11.97
CA GLU A 209 6.98 21.65 13.00
C GLU A 209 7.91 20.49 13.33
N LYS A 210 7.45 19.25 13.15
CA LYS A 210 8.23 18.01 13.36
C LYS A 210 8.77 17.44 12.06
N ALA A 211 8.46 18.07 10.94
CA ALA A 211 8.75 17.53 9.63
C ALA A 211 10.23 17.69 9.26
N PRO A 212 10.83 16.74 8.53
CA PRO A 212 12.22 16.84 8.09
C PRO A 212 12.50 18.08 7.22
N ASP A 213 11.52 18.49 6.42
CA ASP A 213 11.56 19.71 5.62
C ASP A 213 10.32 20.58 5.90
N PRO A 214 10.44 21.62 6.73
CA PRO A 214 9.34 22.52 7.07
C PRO A 214 9.03 23.54 5.95
N SER A 215 9.80 23.57 4.87
CA SER A 215 9.57 24.48 3.74
C SER A 215 8.48 23.99 2.78
N VAL A 216 8.05 22.73 2.92
CA VAL A 216 6.98 22.15 2.10
C VAL A 216 5.68 22.91 2.31
N GLN A 217 5.09 23.37 1.21
CA GLN A 217 3.83 24.11 1.22
C GLN A 217 2.75 23.38 0.45
N LYS A 218 1.49 23.63 0.82
CA LYS A 218 0.30 23.17 0.10
C LYS A 218 0.34 23.55 -1.40
N ALA A 219 0.87 24.73 -1.72
CA ALA A 219 1.01 25.21 -3.09
C ALA A 219 1.94 24.32 -3.96
N SER A 220 2.88 23.59 -3.34
CA SER A 220 3.83 22.72 -4.04
C SER A 220 3.17 21.56 -4.79
N PHE A 221 1.94 21.19 -4.41
CA PHE A 221 1.17 20.08 -5.00
C PHE A 221 -0.11 20.53 -5.70
N ALA A 222 -0.37 21.85 -5.76
CA ALA A 222 -1.68 22.37 -6.16
C ALA A 222 -2.06 21.95 -7.59
N THR A 223 -1.12 22.00 -8.53
CA THR A 223 -1.35 21.62 -9.92
C THR A 223 -1.77 20.16 -10.04
N GLU A 224 -1.05 19.27 -9.37
CA GLU A 224 -1.31 17.84 -9.45
C GLU A 224 -2.63 17.46 -8.76
N ILE A 225 -2.87 18.02 -7.57
CA ILE A 225 -4.09 17.78 -6.80
C ILE A 225 -5.32 18.27 -7.54
N VAL A 226 -5.31 19.50 -8.07
CA VAL A 226 -6.43 20.05 -8.86
C VAL A 226 -6.71 19.16 -10.07
N SER A 227 -5.66 18.78 -10.82
CA SER A 227 -5.83 17.95 -12.02
C SER A 227 -6.44 16.58 -11.70
N ALA A 228 -5.99 15.95 -10.62
CA ALA A 228 -6.55 14.68 -10.16
C ALA A 228 -8.00 14.85 -9.66
N PHE A 229 -8.27 15.91 -8.91
CA PHE A 229 -9.59 16.24 -8.38
C PHE A 229 -10.63 16.40 -9.50
N ASP A 230 -10.31 17.23 -10.50
CA ASP A 230 -11.18 17.51 -11.64
C ASP A 230 -11.49 16.21 -12.41
N PHE A 231 -10.47 15.38 -12.61
CA PHE A 231 -10.62 14.09 -13.28
C PHE A 231 -11.53 13.13 -12.49
N LEU A 232 -11.28 12.94 -11.19
CA LEU A 232 -12.09 12.04 -10.35
C LEU A 232 -13.54 12.50 -10.27
N LEU A 233 -13.75 13.81 -10.09
CA LEU A 233 -15.08 14.41 -10.04
C LEU A 233 -15.86 14.23 -11.35
N ALA A 234 -15.18 14.39 -12.49
CA ALA A 234 -15.82 14.24 -13.80
C ALA A 234 -16.07 12.78 -14.19
N ASN A 235 -15.14 11.88 -13.88
CA ASN A 235 -15.13 10.55 -14.48
C ASN A 235 -15.49 9.41 -13.51
N TRP A 236 -15.07 9.49 -12.24
CA TRP A 236 -15.09 8.33 -11.34
C TRP A 236 -16.04 8.48 -10.14
N LEU A 237 -16.39 9.69 -9.71
CA LEU A 237 -17.34 9.93 -8.63
C LEU A 237 -18.72 9.31 -8.91
N LEU A 238 -19.14 9.32 -10.19
CA LEU A 238 -20.40 8.73 -10.65
C LEU A 238 -20.18 7.46 -11.48
N ALA A 239 -19.03 6.79 -11.34
CA ALA A 239 -18.73 5.53 -12.01
C ALA A 239 -19.84 4.48 -11.81
N ARG A 240 -19.95 3.52 -12.73
CA ARG A 240 -20.93 2.43 -12.59
C ARG A 240 -20.60 1.54 -11.40
N GLU A 241 -19.33 1.20 -11.24
CA GLU A 241 -18.83 0.33 -10.17
C GLU A 241 -18.89 1.01 -8.81
N ALA A 242 -19.50 0.34 -7.84
CA ALA A 242 -19.75 0.93 -6.52
C ALA A 242 -18.45 1.16 -5.75
N LYS A 243 -17.46 0.25 -5.86
CA LYS A 243 -16.16 0.41 -5.20
C LYS A 243 -15.39 1.63 -5.70
N VAL A 244 -15.35 1.83 -7.03
CA VAL A 244 -14.67 2.98 -7.65
C VAL A 244 -15.34 4.29 -7.23
N ARG A 245 -16.68 4.35 -7.21
CA ARG A 245 -17.40 5.53 -6.72
C ARG A 245 -17.08 5.85 -5.26
N ALA A 246 -17.16 4.84 -4.39
CA ALA A 246 -16.93 5.02 -2.96
C ALA A 246 -15.51 5.52 -2.68
N GLU A 247 -14.51 4.91 -3.33
CA GLU A 247 -13.12 5.35 -3.18
C GLU A 247 -12.92 6.76 -3.75
N SER A 248 -13.49 7.07 -4.91
CA SER A 248 -13.38 8.40 -5.51
C SER A 248 -13.95 9.49 -4.59
N ALA A 249 -15.08 9.22 -3.91
CA ALA A 249 -15.65 10.15 -2.96
C ALA A 249 -14.73 10.40 -1.75
N VAL A 250 -14.12 9.34 -1.20
CA VAL A 250 -13.15 9.45 -0.11
C VAL A 250 -11.92 10.24 -0.55
N THR A 251 -11.36 9.92 -1.72
CA THR A 251 -10.19 10.60 -2.29
C THR A 251 -10.44 12.09 -2.53
N LEU A 252 -11.61 12.45 -3.09
CA LEU A 252 -11.99 13.85 -3.24
C LEU A 252 -12.05 14.57 -1.89
N GLY A 253 -12.50 13.91 -0.82
CA GLY A 253 -12.50 14.48 0.53
C GLY A 253 -11.11 14.84 1.04
N TYR A 254 -10.11 13.97 0.83
CA TYR A 254 -8.72 14.28 1.19
C TYR A 254 -8.13 15.38 0.30
N MET A 255 -8.37 15.33 -1.01
CA MET A 255 -7.90 16.36 -1.93
C MET A 255 -8.52 17.73 -1.68
N ALA A 256 -9.79 17.81 -1.28
CA ALA A 256 -10.46 19.07 -0.97
C ALA A 256 -9.73 19.86 0.13
N GLN A 257 -9.15 19.17 1.12
CA GLN A 257 -8.32 19.79 2.16
C GLN A 257 -7.04 20.43 1.59
N LEU A 258 -6.60 19.98 0.41
CA LEU A 258 -5.43 20.47 -0.32
C LEU A 258 -5.78 21.47 -1.43
N LEU A 259 -7.06 21.80 -1.65
CA LEU A 259 -7.47 22.86 -2.57
C LEU A 259 -7.44 24.25 -1.92
N SER A 260 -7.20 25.29 -2.71
CA SER A 260 -7.42 26.67 -2.28
C SER A 260 -8.93 26.95 -2.18
N LYS A 261 -9.33 27.88 -1.30
CA LYS A 261 -10.74 28.26 -1.14
C LYS A 261 -11.43 28.64 -2.47
N PRO A 262 -10.84 29.51 -3.33
CA PRO A 262 -11.47 29.85 -4.61
C PRO A 262 -11.66 28.64 -5.52
N LYS A 263 -10.71 27.69 -5.53
CA LYS A 263 -10.82 26.50 -6.37
C LYS A 263 -11.89 25.55 -5.84
N LEU A 264 -12.03 25.43 -4.51
CA LEU A 264 -13.10 24.63 -3.92
C LEU A 264 -14.48 25.22 -4.24
N GLU A 265 -14.64 26.53 -4.14
CA GLU A 265 -15.89 27.25 -4.47
C GLU A 265 -16.32 27.02 -5.94
N GLU A 266 -15.37 26.98 -6.88
CA GLU A 266 -15.62 26.65 -8.28
C GLU A 266 -16.21 25.22 -8.46
N HIS A 267 -15.75 24.28 -7.63
CA HIS A 267 -16.14 22.86 -7.72
C HIS A 267 -17.42 22.54 -6.94
N LEU A 268 -17.78 23.40 -5.99
CA LEU A 268 -18.84 23.17 -5.02
C LEU A 268 -20.19 22.81 -5.66
N PRO A 269 -20.67 23.53 -6.71
CA PRO A 269 -21.95 23.19 -7.33
C PRO A 269 -21.97 21.76 -7.88
N LYS A 270 -20.89 21.35 -8.58
CA LYS A 270 -20.80 20.01 -9.19
C LYS A 270 -20.64 18.92 -8.13
N LEU A 271 -19.89 19.19 -7.06
CA LEU A 271 -19.75 18.27 -5.92
C LEU A 271 -21.10 18.04 -5.24
N LEU A 272 -21.81 19.11 -4.87
CA LEU A 272 -23.12 19.03 -4.22
C LEU A 272 -24.13 18.27 -5.08
N LEU A 273 -24.21 18.58 -6.37
CA LEU A 273 -25.09 17.86 -7.30
C LEU A 273 -24.75 16.37 -7.38
N SER A 274 -23.46 16.04 -7.44
CA SER A 274 -23.01 14.64 -7.49
C SER A 274 -23.31 13.89 -6.19
N LEU A 275 -23.12 14.53 -5.03
CA LEU A 275 -23.43 13.95 -3.71
C LEU A 275 -24.93 13.71 -3.54
N VAL A 276 -25.79 14.63 -4.02
CA VAL A 276 -27.25 14.44 -4.03
C VAL A 276 -27.64 13.23 -4.88
N VAL A 277 -27.03 13.06 -6.06
CA VAL A 277 -27.26 11.89 -6.92
C VAL A 277 -26.81 10.60 -6.23
N LEU A 278 -25.67 10.62 -5.55
CA LEU A 278 -25.16 9.47 -4.79
C LEU A 278 -26.10 9.10 -3.65
N HIS A 279 -26.58 10.08 -2.87
CA HIS A 279 -27.52 9.86 -1.79
C HIS A 279 -28.84 9.25 -2.29
N ARG A 280 -29.38 9.76 -3.41
CA ARG A 280 -30.60 9.21 -4.03
C ARG A 280 -30.39 7.76 -4.50
N LYS A 281 -29.27 7.44 -5.15
CA LYS A 281 -28.95 6.08 -5.59
C LYS A 281 -28.71 5.11 -4.42
N GLN A 282 -28.26 5.61 -3.27
CA GLN A 282 -28.06 4.80 -2.07
C GLN A 282 -29.38 4.48 -1.33
N HIS A 283 -30.45 5.23 -1.55
CA HIS A 283 -31.78 4.88 -1.02
C HIS A 283 -32.37 3.61 -1.63
N ASP A 284 -31.91 3.18 -2.82
CA ASP A 284 -32.33 1.91 -3.46
C ASP A 284 -31.48 0.69 -3.01
N CYS A 285 -30.46 0.89 -2.18
CA CYS A 285 -29.64 -0.18 -1.62
C CYS A 285 -29.19 0.17 -0.19
N PHE A 286 -29.91 -0.36 0.79
CA PHE A 286 -29.72 -0.13 2.23
C PHE A 286 -28.26 -0.06 2.72
N SER A 287 -28.01 0.97 3.56
CA SER A 287 -27.00 1.09 4.64
C SER A 287 -25.72 1.90 4.35
N VAL A 288 -25.81 3.23 4.45
CA VAL A 288 -24.65 4.11 4.80
C VAL A 288 -24.13 3.83 6.22
N SER A 289 -24.80 3.00 7.02
CA SER A 289 -24.43 2.67 8.41
C SER A 289 -23.51 1.46 8.59
N LYS A 290 -22.84 0.95 7.54
CA LYS A 290 -21.74 -0.02 7.71
C LYS A 290 -20.43 0.45 7.05
N VAL A 291 -19.89 1.55 7.58
CA VAL A 291 -18.43 1.65 7.78
C VAL A 291 -18.06 0.59 8.82
N LYS A 292 -17.87 -0.64 8.35
CA LYS A 292 -17.55 -1.79 9.19
C LYS A 292 -16.10 -1.65 9.65
N LYS A 293 -15.94 -1.20 10.90
CA LYS A 293 -14.77 -1.38 11.80
C LYS A 293 -13.43 -1.64 11.07
N PHE A 294 -12.80 -0.57 10.58
CA PHE A 294 -11.35 -0.46 10.65
C PHE A 294 -11.03 0.64 11.67
N THR A 295 -10.14 0.30 12.58
CA THR A 295 -9.82 0.98 13.84
C THR A 295 -9.26 2.39 13.62
N ASN A 296 -10.13 3.41 13.64
CA ASN A 296 -9.99 4.61 14.47
C ASN A 296 -11.28 5.44 14.31
N LYS A 297 -12.13 5.50 15.35
CA LYS A 297 -13.53 5.92 15.24
C LYS A 297 -13.76 7.44 15.07
N ASP A 298 -12.72 8.27 15.17
CA ASP A 298 -12.88 9.73 15.18
C ASP A 298 -12.50 10.44 13.86
N TYR A 299 -11.91 9.73 12.89
CA TYR A 299 -11.34 10.37 11.69
C TYR A 299 -12.26 10.41 10.46
N LEU A 300 -13.14 9.42 10.27
CA LEU A 300 -13.96 9.31 9.04
C LEU A 300 -15.29 10.09 9.09
N TYR A 301 -15.97 10.09 10.25
CA TYR A 301 -17.14 10.96 10.42
C TYR A 301 -16.74 12.43 10.37
N GLY A 302 -15.55 12.78 10.87
CA GLY A 302 -15.04 14.15 10.80
C GLY A 302 -14.77 14.65 9.38
N ASN A 303 -14.32 13.81 8.44
CA ASN A 303 -13.87 14.29 7.13
C ASN A 303 -14.97 14.34 6.05
N ILE A 304 -15.99 13.48 6.11
CA ILE A 304 -17.16 13.62 5.21
C ILE A 304 -18.11 14.69 5.76
N VAL A 305 -18.28 14.79 7.08
CA VAL A 305 -19.08 15.86 7.69
C VAL A 305 -18.41 17.22 7.53
N LYS A 306 -17.07 17.35 7.57
CA LYS A 306 -16.39 18.63 7.28
C LYS A 306 -16.54 19.12 5.85
N VAL A 307 -16.71 18.24 4.86
CA VAL A 307 -17.01 18.68 3.47
C VAL A 307 -18.44 19.23 3.37
N VAL A 308 -19.34 18.82 4.27
CA VAL A 308 -20.71 19.34 4.37
C VAL A 308 -20.78 20.59 5.28
N ASP A 309 -19.98 20.65 6.36
CA ASP A 309 -19.92 21.77 7.32
C ASP A 309 -19.07 22.96 6.84
N LEU A 310 -18.41 22.86 5.68
CA LEU A 310 -17.73 23.96 4.99
C LEU A 310 -18.61 24.66 3.93
N CYS A 311 -19.90 24.30 3.85
CA CYS A 311 -20.98 25.05 3.19
C CYS A 311 -21.84 25.77 4.24
#